data_AF-A0AAV0VUR0-F1
#
_entry.id   AF-A0AAV0VUR0-F1
#
_cell.length_a   1.000
_cell.length_b   1.000
_cell.length_c   1.000
_cell.angle_alpha   90.00
_cell.angle_beta   90.00
_cell.angle_gamma   90.00
#
_symmetry.space_group_name_H-M   'P 1'
#
loop_
_entity.id
_entity.type
_entity.pdbx_description
1 polymer ?
#
loop_
_entity_poly.entity_id
_entity_poly.type
_entity_poly.pdbx_seq_one_letter_code
_entity_poly.pdbx_strand_id
1 'polypeptide(L)'
;MYRIEKKSFNYSCVKVIEEVIFVWNKARIPTTRKDNAINKFKKIYNQWLNLFKHKDRITELHRQQESGFRLKMANLFDISDANATNKIIIDKDRQLLLAQREPGRSGFMSTEDVFTTKT
;
A
#
# COMPACT_ATOMS: atom_id res chain seq x y z
N MET A 1 6.33 -26.37 -16.72
CA MET A 1 6.15 -26.23 -15.26
C MET A 1 6.80 -24.93 -14.80
N TYR A 2 6.05 -24.01 -14.19
CA TYR A 2 6.68 -22.83 -13.56
C TYR A 2 7.35 -23.27 -12.25
N ARG A 3 8.67 -23.04 -12.14
CA ARG A 3 9.44 -23.31 -10.92
C ARG A 3 9.20 -22.18 -9.93
N ILE A 4 8.47 -22.44 -8.85
CA ILE A 4 8.33 -21.48 -7.75
C ILE A 4 9.65 -21.46 -6.98
N GLU A 5 10.44 -20.41 -7.16
CA GLU A 5 11.70 -20.25 -6.46
C GLU A 5 11.44 -19.69 -5.05
N LYS A 6 11.85 -20.43 -4.01
CA LYS A 6 11.67 -20.01 -2.62
C LYS A 6 12.70 -18.94 -2.26
N LYS A 7 12.28 -17.67 -2.27
CA LYS A 7 13.12 -16.53 -1.86
C LYS A 7 13.05 -16.30 -0.35
N SER A 8 14.04 -15.61 0.20
CA SER A 8 14.03 -15.20 1.61
C SER A 8 12.92 -14.17 1.87
N PHE A 9 12.37 -14.14 3.08
CA PHE A 9 11.33 -13.18 3.46
C PHE A 9 11.77 -11.72 3.19
N ASN A 10 13.01 -11.38 3.52
CA ASN A 10 13.57 -10.06 3.25
C ASN A 10 13.60 -9.73 1.76
N TYR A 11 14.05 -10.68 0.92
CA TYR A 11 14.08 -10.50 -0.53
C TYR A 11 12.67 -10.23 -1.07
N SER A 12 11.69 -11.03 -0.66
CA SER A 12 10.30 -10.86 -1.11
C SER A 12 9.72 -9.51 -0.69
N CYS A 13 9.98 -9.06 0.55
CA CYS A 13 9.56 -7.73 1.00
C CYS A 13 10.16 -6.61 0.15
N VAL A 14 11.46 -6.71 -0.16
CA VAL A 14 12.14 -5.73 -1.01
C VAL A 14 11.50 -5.69 -2.40
N LYS A 15 11.22 -6.85 -3.01
CA LYS A 15 10.61 -6.91 -4.34
C LYS A 15 9.20 -6.32 -4.40
N VAL A 16 8.36 -6.67 -3.43
CA VAL A 16 7.01 -6.07 -3.34
C VAL A 16 7.10 -4.55 -3.21
N ILE A 17 7.97 -4.03 -2.35
CA ILE A 17 8.11 -2.58 -2.19
C ILE A 17 8.71 -1.90 -3.42
N GLU A 18 9.63 -2.53 -4.13
CA GLU A 18 10.16 -2.01 -5.40
C GLU A 18 9.06 -1.85 -6.46
N GLU A 19 8.17 -2.85 -6.58
CA GLU A 19 7.02 -2.79 -7.50
C GLU A 19 6.02 -1.71 -7.08
N VAL A 20 5.72 -1.60 -5.78
CA VAL A 20 4.83 -0.55 -5.27
C VAL A 20 5.44 0.83 -5.54
N ILE A 21 6.71 1.05 -5.23
CA ILE A 21 7.40 2.33 -5.53
C ILE A 21 7.31 2.64 -7.03
N PHE A 22 7.49 1.65 -7.91
CA PHE A 22 7.36 1.83 -9.35
C PHE A 22 5.96 2.31 -9.76
N VAL A 23 4.90 1.72 -9.19
CA VAL A 23 3.51 2.16 -9.41
C VAL A 23 3.28 3.58 -8.92
N TRP A 24 3.77 3.92 -7.72
CA TRP A 24 3.65 5.27 -7.16
C TRP A 24 4.41 6.33 -7.97
N ASN A 25 5.59 5.97 -8.49
CA ASN A 25 6.37 6.83 -9.37
C ASN A 25 5.66 7.08 -10.71
N LYS A 26 4.97 6.07 -11.28
CA LYS A 26 4.11 6.27 -12.46
C LYS A 26 2.98 7.25 -12.20
N ALA A 27 2.42 7.23 -10.99
CA ALA A 27 1.41 8.18 -10.53
C ALA A 27 1.98 9.57 -10.17
N ARG A 28 3.30 9.77 -10.28
CA ARG A 28 4.02 10.97 -9.82
C ARG A 28 3.80 11.30 -8.35
N ILE A 29 3.46 10.30 -7.54
CA ILE A 29 3.24 10.50 -6.11
C ILE A 29 4.56 10.26 -5.37
N PRO A 30 5.06 11.24 -4.59
CA PRO A 30 6.26 11.08 -3.79
C PRO A 30 6.09 9.96 -2.76
N THR A 31 7.05 9.04 -2.69
CA THR A 31 7.07 7.96 -1.70
C THR A 31 7.98 8.30 -0.52
N THR A 32 7.75 7.66 0.62
CA THR A 32 8.72 7.60 1.72
C THR A 32 9.99 6.86 1.28
N ARG A 33 11.03 6.88 2.13
CA ARG A 33 12.26 6.12 1.88
C ARG A 33 11.98 4.62 1.77
N LYS A 34 12.69 3.93 0.87
CA LYS A 34 12.49 2.49 0.61
C LYS A 34 12.61 1.62 1.87
N ASP A 35 13.57 1.91 2.74
CA ASP A 35 13.78 1.23 4.01
C ASP A 35 12.58 1.40 4.96
N ASN A 36 12.01 2.60 5.07
CA ASN A 36 10.80 2.85 5.85
C ASN A 36 9.60 2.06 5.30
N ALA A 37 9.41 2.04 3.98
CA ALA A 37 8.34 1.28 3.34
C ALA A 37 8.49 -0.24 3.58
N ILE A 38 9.72 -0.78 3.47
CA ILE A 38 10.03 -2.18 3.78
C ILE A 38 9.72 -2.49 5.25
N ASN A 39 10.12 -1.62 6.17
CA ASN A 39 9.89 -1.81 7.61
C ASN A 39 8.39 -1.79 7.95
N LYS A 40 7.61 -0.88 7.31
CA LYS A 40 6.15 -0.86 7.42
C LYS A 40 5.54 -2.19 6.95
N PHE A 41 5.94 -2.68 5.78
CA PHE A 41 5.44 -3.94 5.22
C PHE A 41 5.73 -5.13 6.12
N LYS A 42 6.98 -5.26 6.59
CA LYS A 42 7.39 -6.30 7.55
C LYS A 42 6.58 -6.26 8.85
N LYS A 43 6.34 -5.05 9.39
CA LYS A 43 5.55 -4.86 10.61
C LYS A 43 4.11 -5.35 10.43
N ILE A 44 3.48 -5.04 9.29
CA ILE A 44 2.13 -5.50 8.99
C ILE A 44 2.10 -7.02 8.80
N TYR A 45 3.07 -7.59 8.09
CA TYR A 45 3.19 -9.04 7.92
C TYR A 45 3.37 -9.78 9.26
N ASN A 46 4.21 -9.26 10.16
CA ASN A 46 4.39 -9.86 11.48
C ASN A 46 3.12 -9.77 12.34
N GLN A 47 2.35 -8.67 12.22
CA GLN A 47 1.03 -8.57 12.87
C GLN A 47 0.07 -9.62 12.32
N TRP A 48 0.04 -9.80 10.99
CA TRP A 48 -0.75 -10.84 10.36
C TRP A 48 -0.37 -12.24 10.85
N LEU A 49 0.93 -12.56 10.93
CA LEU A 49 1.40 -13.85 11.46
C LEU A 49 0.90 -14.10 12.89
N ASN A 50 0.95 -13.07 13.74
CA ASN A 50 0.48 -13.21 15.13
C ASN A 50 -1.03 -13.42 15.23
N LEU A 51 -1.81 -12.75 14.38
CA LEU A 51 -3.25 -12.98 14.29
C LEU A 51 -3.53 -14.39 13.76
N PHE A 52 -2.86 -14.79 12.68
CA PHE A 52 -3.02 -16.09 12.06
C PHE A 52 -2.69 -17.26 13.01
N LYS A 53 -1.64 -17.12 13.83
CA LYS A 53 -1.28 -18.10 14.88
C LYS A 53 -2.38 -18.31 15.92
N HIS A 54 -3.26 -17.34 16.10
CA HIS A 54 -4.33 -17.36 17.09
C HIS A 54 -5.71 -17.24 16.45
N LYS A 55 -5.85 -17.63 15.18
CA LYS A 55 -7.08 -17.50 14.39
C LYS A 55 -8.33 -18.14 15.02
N ASP A 56 -8.13 -19.14 15.89
CA ASP A 56 -9.23 -19.87 16.56
C ASP A 56 -9.63 -19.20 17.89
N ARG A 57 -8.94 -18.12 18.30
CA ARG A 57 -9.21 -17.40 19.55
C ARG A 57 -10.40 -16.45 19.37
N ILE A 58 -11.47 -16.70 20.11
CA ILE A 58 -12.72 -15.92 20.01
C ILE A 58 -12.85 -14.78 21.04
N THR A 59 -11.78 -14.42 21.74
CA THR A 59 -11.83 -13.38 22.78
C THR A 59 -12.12 -12.01 22.17
N GLU A 60 -12.80 -11.15 22.93
CA GLU A 60 -13.15 -9.80 22.47
C GLU A 60 -11.91 -8.98 22.08
N LEU A 61 -10.83 -9.09 22.87
CA LEU A 61 -9.55 -8.47 22.53
C LEU A 61 -9.01 -8.94 21.18
N HIS A 62 -9.14 -10.24 20.86
CA HIS A 62 -8.67 -10.76 19.57
C HIS A 62 -9.50 -10.22 18.41
N ARG A 63 -10.83 -10.19 18.54
CA ARG A 63 -11.74 -9.60 17.54
C ARG A 63 -11.43 -8.12 17.29
N GLN A 64 -11.14 -7.36 18.34
CA GLN A 64 -10.72 -5.96 18.22
C GLN A 64 -9.37 -5.81 17.48
N GLN A 65 -8.41 -6.70 17.76
CA GLN A 65 -7.13 -6.73 17.05
C GLN A 65 -7.29 -7.08 15.56
N GLU A 66 -8.16 -8.05 15.24
CA GLU A 66 -8.48 -8.39 13.84
C GLU A 66 -9.15 -7.22 13.11
N SER A 67 -10.12 -6.57 13.74
CA SER A 67 -10.80 -5.39 13.17
C SER A 67 -9.81 -4.26 12.90
N GLY A 68 -8.96 -3.93 13.88
CA GLY A 68 -7.90 -2.92 13.70
C GLY A 68 -6.86 -3.31 12.64
N PHE A 69 -6.62 -4.61 12.45
CA PHE A 69 -5.72 -5.09 11.40
C PHE A 69 -6.32 -4.94 9.99
N ARG A 70 -7.62 -5.13 9.81
CA ARG A 70 -8.29 -4.90 8.51
C ARG A 70 -8.06 -3.48 8.00
N LEU A 71 -8.13 -2.48 8.87
CA LEU A 71 -7.86 -1.09 8.51
C LEU A 71 -6.39 -0.85 8.11
N LYS A 72 -5.44 -1.51 8.79
CA LYS A 72 -4.02 -1.44 8.41
C LYS A 72 -3.77 -2.11 7.07
N MET A 73 -4.45 -3.23 6.80
CA MET A 73 -4.35 -3.94 5.53
C MET A 73 -4.93 -3.11 4.37
N ALA A 74 -6.04 -2.41 4.61
CA ALA A 74 -6.59 -1.43 3.67
C ALA A 74 -5.64 -0.26 3.36
N ASN A 75 -4.58 -0.06 4.14
CA ASN A 75 -3.56 0.98 3.92
C ASN A 75 -2.14 0.41 3.76
N LEU A 76 -2.03 -0.88 3.41
CA LEU A 76 -0.75 -1.60 3.31
C LEU A 76 0.23 -0.90 2.36
N PHE A 77 -0.26 -0.53 1.18
CA PHE A 77 0.53 0.05 0.11
C PHE A 77 0.48 1.58 0.03
N ASP A 78 -0.14 2.26 1.02
CA ASP A 78 0.07 3.69 1.17
C ASP A 78 1.49 3.94 1.69
N ILE A 79 2.43 4.12 0.77
CA ILE A 79 3.84 4.41 1.05
C ILE A 79 4.20 5.84 0.66
N SER A 80 3.20 6.71 0.54
CA SER A 80 3.40 8.14 0.30
C SER A 80 4.36 8.75 1.31
N ASP A 81 5.08 9.77 0.86
CA ASP A 81 5.78 10.69 1.75
C ASP A 81 4.77 11.38 2.69
N ALA A 82 5.16 11.63 3.95
CA ALA A 82 4.29 12.30 4.91
C ALA A 82 3.82 13.68 4.42
N ASN A 83 4.66 14.36 3.63
CA ASN A 83 4.37 15.64 3.00
C ASN A 83 4.03 15.49 1.51
N ALA A 84 3.65 14.30 1.03
CA ALA A 84 3.34 14.05 -0.39
C ALA A 84 2.30 15.04 -0.93
N THR A 85 1.24 15.31 -0.18
CA THR A 85 0.18 16.27 -0.58
C THR A 85 0.72 17.66 -0.90
N ASN A 86 1.73 18.12 -0.15
CA ASN A 86 2.37 19.43 -0.32
C ASN A 86 3.44 19.41 -1.42
N LYS A 87 4.11 18.27 -1.62
CA LYS A 87 5.14 18.08 -2.66
C LYS A 87 4.53 17.92 -4.05
N ILE A 88 3.30 17.43 -4.16
CA ILE A 88 2.58 17.32 -5.42
C ILE A 88 2.11 18.71 -5.86
N ILE A 89 2.60 19.15 -7.01
CA ILE A 89 2.26 20.44 -7.62
C ILE A 89 1.00 20.31 -8.48
N ILE A 90 0.86 19.20 -9.21
CA ILE A 90 -0.24 18.96 -10.14
C ILE A 90 -1.49 18.56 -9.35
N ASP A 91 -2.55 19.35 -9.44
CA ASP A 91 -3.75 19.12 -8.63
C ASP A 91 -4.42 17.77 -8.92
N LYS A 92 -4.41 17.32 -10.18
CA LYS A 92 -4.90 15.98 -10.58
C LYS A 92 -4.18 14.85 -9.84
N ASP A 93 -2.85 14.92 -9.70
CA ASP A 93 -2.06 13.91 -8.99
C ASP A 93 -2.33 13.97 -7.48
N ARG A 94 -2.61 15.16 -6.93
CA ARG A 94 -2.99 15.35 -5.53
C ARG A 94 -4.38 14.75 -5.26
N GLN A 95 -5.34 15.01 -6.14
CA GLN A 95 -6.68 14.40 -6.07
C GLN A 95 -6.61 12.88 -6.18
N LEU A 96 -5.73 12.34 -7.04
CA LEU A 96 -5.49 10.90 -7.12
C LEU A 96 -4.98 10.34 -5.78
N LEU A 97 -4.01 11.00 -5.12
CA LEU A 97 -3.55 10.58 -3.79
C LEU A 97 -4.67 10.60 -2.75
N LEU A 98 -5.53 11.62 -2.76
CA LEU A 98 -6.68 11.69 -1.84
C LEU A 98 -7.67 10.56 -2.12
N ALA A 99 -8.03 10.32 -3.38
CA ALA A 99 -8.92 9.24 -3.80
C ALA A 99 -8.36 7.83 -3.48
N GLN A 100 -7.04 7.66 -3.47
CA GLN A 100 -6.38 6.42 -3.02
C GLN A 100 -6.51 6.20 -1.50
N ARG A 101 -6.63 7.28 -0.71
CA ARG A 101 -6.75 7.22 0.76
C ARG A 101 -8.20 7.15 1.25
N GLU A 102 -9.17 7.47 0.39
CA GLU A 102 -10.59 7.33 0.70
C GLU A 102 -10.96 5.86 0.97
N PRO A 103 -11.89 5.59 1.91
CA PRO A 103 -12.46 4.26 2.07
C PRO A 103 -13.02 3.74 0.75
N GLY A 104 -12.61 2.54 0.34
CA GLY A 104 -13.01 1.96 -0.94
C GLY A 104 -12.05 2.24 -2.11
N ARG A 105 -11.07 3.15 -1.94
CA ARG A 105 -10.03 3.47 -2.94
C ARG A 105 -10.61 3.78 -4.33
N SER A 106 -11.37 4.87 -4.40
CA SER A 106 -12.04 5.35 -5.62
C SER A 106 -11.08 5.69 -6.76
N GLY A 107 -9.81 5.99 -6.43
CA GLY A 107 -8.77 6.30 -7.41
C GLY A 107 -8.20 5.06 -8.10
N PHE A 108 -7.93 5.15 -9.40
CA PHE A 108 -7.15 4.17 -10.16
C PHE A 108 -6.33 4.86 -11.26
N MET A 109 -5.24 4.23 -11.68
CA MET A 109 -4.52 4.63 -12.89
C MET A 109 -5.01 3.80 -14.08
N SER A 110 -5.36 4.47 -15.17
CA SER A 110 -5.73 3.85 -16.44
C SER A 110 -4.66 4.10 -17.51
N THR A 111 -4.77 3.43 -18.66
CA THR A 111 -3.77 3.38 -19.74
C THR A 111 -3.64 4.68 -20.54
N GLU A 112 -4.60 5.61 -20.48
CA GLU A 112 -4.60 6.82 -21.32
C GLU A 112 -4.68 8.14 -20.55
N ASP A 113 -3.79 9.08 -20.90
CA ASP A 113 -4.01 10.51 -20.72
C ASP A 113 -4.96 11.00 -21.83
N VAL A 114 -6.27 10.88 -21.63
CA VAL A 114 -7.25 11.41 -22.58
C VAL A 114 -7.35 12.93 -22.36
N PHE A 115 -6.76 13.71 -23.25
CA PHE A 115 -7.10 15.13 -23.42
C PHE A 115 -8.49 15.20 -24.04
N THR A 116 -9.55 15.04 -23.25
CA THR A 116 -10.90 15.30 -23.76
C THR A 116 -11.12 16.80 -23.75
N THR A 117 -10.81 17.45 -24.88
CA THR A 117 -11.45 18.71 -25.25
C THR A 117 -12.94 18.44 -25.28
N LYS A 118 -13.66 18.96 -24.28
CA LYS A 118 -15.13 18.99 -24.31
C LYS A 118 -15.52 19.87 -25.50
N THR A 119 -16.21 19.26 -26.46
CA THR A 119 -16.96 19.93 -27.52
C THR A 119 -18.23 20.53 -26.94
#